data_AF-A0ABD0KN83-F1
#
_entry.id   AF-A0ABD0KN83-F1
#
_cell.length_a   1.000
_cell.length_b   1.000
_cell.length_c   1.000
_cell.angle_alpha   90.00
_cell.angle_beta   90.00
_cell.angle_gamma   90.00
#
_symmetry.space_group_name_H-M   'P 1'
#
loop_
_entity.id
_entity.type
_entity.pdbx_description
1 polymer ?
#
loop_
_entity_poly.entity_id
_entity_poly.type
_entity_poly.pdbx_seq_one_letter_code
_entity_poly.pdbx_strand_id
1 'polypeptide(L)'
;MTDECMVVEAGSFNPSDNPQNLVSPQGVYRELVGPAFFFISNFVGFTGFVWVSMFLSAVIASERCFCVVSPFKAKEVLKTSTMAVIIIVVSAVLLGGMLAIAGHKHTSACVFDPATNTTSEIVYVTEYYLKNKEILDIFDVWFYSTAFPIFFLLVIAITTAVTAARLRTVTTTQDAKPAHSKREISLTKMLIATSVLFIVCLVPNVMVQIHTWITYATSYTDVWLVVAMMLERAVSVVMPHKPRVLTHRGTGFIMAGITLFCFAICAHILFGVNVDVNSNGVFACTFVTEDYKLFFRGAWAWFDLFAFALIPVIVLIISRAVIIWKVKASARMVSWGSPHLKHKRMISFLSASLLLLSLVYLLTSLPIDVMNVMELSLIELAPDPKKEAMTNLAWAMTSIMAYSRNASNFFLYYISGSAFRRDIKTVLKCRAESYTPTNTTFRHG
;
A
#
# COMPACT_ATOMS: atom_id res chain seq x y z
N MET A 1 -15.21 36.92 24.97
CA MET A 1 -15.48 37.65 23.71
C MET A 1 -16.39 36.72 22.93
N THR A 2 -17.66 37.11 22.86
CA THR A 2 -18.74 36.35 22.25
C THR A 2 -18.59 36.45 20.74
N ASP A 3 -18.00 35.43 20.11
CA ASP A 3 -18.02 35.34 18.65
C ASP A 3 -19.45 34.99 18.24
N GLU A 4 -20.12 36.00 17.68
CA GLU A 4 -21.38 35.87 16.95
C GLU A 4 -21.14 34.88 15.79
N CYS A 5 -21.50 33.62 16.02
CA CYS A 5 -21.59 32.62 14.96
C CYS A 5 -22.61 33.15 13.93
N MET A 6 -22.22 33.33 12.66
CA MET A 6 -23.16 33.73 11.61
C MET A 6 -24.27 32.67 11.51
N VAL A 7 -25.47 33.02 11.97
CA VAL A 7 -26.65 32.16 11.87
C VAL A 7 -27.13 32.21 10.43
N VAL A 8 -26.91 31.13 9.69
CA VAL A 8 -27.41 30.99 8.33
C VAL A 8 -28.76 30.27 8.39
N GLU A 9 -29.81 30.91 7.87
CA GLU A 9 -31.16 30.34 7.82
C GLU A 9 -31.18 29.18 6.81
N ALA A 10 -31.74 28.03 7.18
CA ALA A 10 -31.75 26.79 6.37
C ALA A 10 -32.32 26.96 4.94
N GLY A 11 -33.09 28.02 4.67
CA GLY A 11 -33.62 28.35 3.33
C GLY A 11 -32.71 29.19 2.44
N SER A 12 -31.64 29.77 2.98
CA SER A 12 -30.67 30.60 2.24
C SER A 12 -29.42 29.83 1.80
N PHE A 13 -29.25 28.60 2.32
CA PHE A 13 -28.20 27.68 1.94
C PHE A 13 -28.81 26.61 1.03
N ASN A 14 -28.39 26.59 -0.23
CA ASN A 14 -28.86 25.60 -1.19
C ASN A 14 -27.90 24.39 -1.16
N PRO A 15 -28.20 23.30 -0.41
CA PRO A 15 -27.35 22.10 -0.38
C PRO A 15 -27.18 21.45 -1.76
N SER A 16 -28.03 21.84 -2.72
CA SER A 16 -28.00 21.46 -4.13
C SER A 16 -26.73 21.91 -4.87
N ASP A 17 -26.06 22.97 -4.42
CA ASP A 17 -24.94 23.56 -5.17
C ASP A 17 -23.59 22.88 -4.89
N ASN A 18 -23.43 22.17 -3.76
CA ASN A 18 -22.26 21.29 -3.56
C ASN A 18 -22.39 20.31 -2.36
N PRO A 19 -22.91 19.08 -2.55
CA PRO A 19 -23.11 18.09 -1.48
C PRO A 19 -21.81 17.49 -0.91
N GLN A 20 -20.64 17.80 -1.49
CA GLN A 20 -19.33 17.29 -1.06
C GLN A 20 -18.71 18.04 0.14
N ASN A 21 -19.32 19.14 0.59
CA ASN A 21 -18.76 20.05 1.60
C ASN A 21 -19.35 19.89 3.02
N LEU A 22 -20.21 18.90 3.23
CA LEU A 22 -20.89 18.66 4.51
C LEU A 22 -20.34 17.39 5.15
N VAL A 23 -19.59 17.53 6.24
CA VAL A 23 -19.27 16.40 7.12
C VAL A 23 -20.54 16.05 7.90
N SER A 24 -21.14 14.89 7.64
CA SER A 24 -22.40 14.49 8.26
C SER A 24 -22.25 14.32 9.79
N PRO A 25 -23.08 14.96 10.62
CA PRO A 25 -23.08 14.73 12.06
C PRO A 25 -23.97 13.55 12.41
N GLN A 26 -23.41 12.37 12.71
CA GLN A 26 -24.18 11.29 13.35
C GLN A 26 -24.20 11.49 14.88
N GLY A 27 -25.41 11.62 15.43
CA GLY A 27 -25.70 12.01 16.81
C GLY A 27 -25.20 11.10 17.93
N VAL A 28 -24.57 9.97 17.64
CA VAL A 28 -23.96 9.08 18.65
C VAL A 28 -22.50 9.49 18.98
N TYR A 29 -21.84 10.26 18.10
CA TYR A 29 -20.47 10.77 18.33
C TYR A 29 -20.39 11.85 19.43
N ARG A 30 -21.51 12.51 19.72
CA ARG A 30 -21.55 13.75 20.53
C ARG A 30 -21.28 13.52 22.02
N GLU A 31 -21.62 12.35 22.57
CA GLU A 31 -21.51 12.11 24.01
C GLU A 31 -20.15 11.59 24.47
N LEU A 32 -19.38 10.91 23.62
CA LEU A 32 -18.08 10.33 24.03
C LEU A 32 -16.87 11.17 23.58
N VAL A 33 -17.03 12.05 22.58
CA VAL A 33 -15.91 12.75 21.90
C VAL A 33 -16.12 14.27 21.84
N GLY A 34 -17.20 14.82 22.41
CA GLY A 34 -17.52 16.25 22.42
C GLY A 34 -16.34 17.20 22.72
N PRO A 35 -15.48 16.92 23.72
CA PRO A 35 -14.29 17.72 23.98
C PRO A 35 -13.28 17.69 22.83
N ALA A 36 -13.03 16.51 22.25
CA ALA A 36 -12.09 16.38 21.13
C ALA A 36 -12.65 17.00 19.85
N PHE A 37 -13.96 16.97 19.61
CA PHE A 37 -14.57 17.68 18.49
C PHE A 37 -14.45 19.21 18.66
N PHE A 38 -14.67 19.74 19.88
CA PHE A 38 -14.46 21.16 20.18
C PHE A 38 -12.99 21.57 20.02
N PHE A 39 -12.03 20.74 20.47
CA PHE A 39 -10.61 20.98 20.26
C PHE A 39 -10.20 20.86 18.80
N ILE A 40 -10.75 19.90 18.05
CA ILE A 40 -10.49 19.77 16.62
C ILE A 40 -11.10 20.96 15.89
N SER A 41 -12.32 21.42 16.20
CA SER A 41 -12.96 22.53 15.48
C SER A 41 -12.33 23.89 15.79
N ASN A 42 -11.88 24.14 17.03
CA ASN A 42 -11.34 25.43 17.46
C ASN A 42 -9.81 25.48 17.48
N PHE A 43 -9.14 24.32 17.51
CA PHE A 43 -7.69 24.19 17.69
C PHE A 43 -7.07 23.16 16.74
N VAL A 44 -7.56 23.03 15.50
CA VAL A 44 -6.99 22.12 14.48
C VAL A 44 -5.46 22.22 14.43
N GLY A 45 -4.89 23.43 14.47
CA GLY A 45 -3.45 23.61 14.37
C GLY A 45 -2.64 23.04 15.56
N PHE A 46 -3.28 22.73 16.70
CA PHE A 46 -2.64 22.02 17.81
C PHE A 46 -2.43 20.53 17.51
N THR A 47 -3.01 19.98 16.44
CA THR A 47 -2.57 18.67 15.90
C THR A 47 -1.07 18.67 15.56
N GLY A 48 -0.47 19.84 15.33
CA GLY A 48 0.98 20.03 15.22
C GLY A 48 1.80 19.43 16.37
N PHE A 49 1.24 19.37 17.58
CA PHE A 49 1.92 18.77 18.74
C PHE A 49 2.19 17.27 18.58
N VAL A 50 1.41 16.57 17.76
CA VAL A 50 1.65 15.16 17.44
C VAL A 50 2.99 15.00 16.70
N TRP A 51 3.24 15.82 15.69
CA TRP A 51 4.48 15.80 14.92
C TRP A 51 5.68 16.28 15.72
N VAL A 52 5.49 17.29 16.57
CA VAL A 52 6.52 17.74 17.51
C VAL A 52 6.89 16.61 18.48
N SER A 53 5.91 15.86 18.99
CA SER A 53 6.15 14.70 19.86
C SER A 53 6.91 13.57 19.14
N MET A 54 6.59 13.31 17.87
CA MET A 54 7.35 12.38 17.02
C MET A 54 8.81 12.78 16.89
N PHE A 55 9.03 14.04 16.52
CA PHE A 55 10.37 14.58 16.36
C PHE A 55 11.17 14.54 17.67
N LEU A 56 10.58 14.96 18.79
CA LEU A 56 11.22 14.90 20.11
C LEU A 56 11.59 13.45 20.48
N SER A 57 10.69 12.50 20.25
CA SER A 57 10.96 11.08 20.52
C SER A 57 12.13 10.56 19.68
N ALA A 58 12.21 10.95 18.41
CA ALA A 58 13.32 10.58 17.53
C ALA A 58 14.66 11.21 17.96
N VAL A 59 14.66 12.48 18.36
CA VAL A 59 15.85 13.16 18.88
C VAL A 59 16.33 12.50 20.17
N ILE A 60 15.43 12.25 21.12
CA ILE A 60 15.77 11.64 22.40
C ILE A 60 16.30 10.20 22.20
N ALA A 61 15.68 9.41 21.32
CA ALA A 61 16.16 8.07 20.99
C ALA A 61 17.54 8.10 20.31
N SER A 62 17.76 9.06 19.39
CA SER A 62 19.05 9.26 18.72
C SER A 62 20.15 9.66 19.70
N GLU A 63 19.88 10.61 20.59
CA GLU A 63 20.80 11.04 21.64
C GLU A 63 21.28 9.86 22.49
N ARG A 64 20.35 9.01 22.96
CA ARG A 64 20.73 7.84 23.77
C ARG A 64 21.51 6.81 22.97
N CYS A 65 21.13 6.58 21.71
CA CYS A 65 21.89 5.70 20.83
C CYS A 65 23.34 6.17 20.70
N PHE A 66 23.57 7.46 20.45
CA PHE A 66 24.91 8.04 20.38
C PHE A 66 25.68 7.94 21.70
N CYS A 67 25.05 8.24 22.83
CA CYS A 67 25.66 8.12 24.16
C CYS A 67 26.09 6.68 24.48
N VAL A 68 25.32 5.67 24.05
CA VAL A 68 25.63 4.25 24.27
C VAL A 68 26.69 3.73 23.30
N VAL A 69 26.67 4.17 22.03
CA VAL A 69 27.63 3.70 21.00
C VAL A 69 28.99 4.38 21.12
N SER A 70 29.03 5.69 21.40
CA SER A 70 30.27 6.46 21.48
C SER A 70 30.18 7.58 22.52
N PRO A 71 30.44 7.27 23.81
CA PRO A 71 30.26 8.23 24.90
C PRO A 71 31.20 9.45 24.80
N PHE A 72 32.40 9.29 24.24
CA PHE A 72 33.36 10.37 24.09
C PHE A 72 32.98 11.34 22.97
N LYS A 73 32.55 10.84 21.80
CA LYS A 73 32.09 11.69 20.70
C LYS A 73 30.72 12.31 20.98
N ALA A 74 29.87 11.64 21.76
CA ALA A 74 28.55 12.17 22.12
C ALA A 74 28.67 13.51 22.87
N LYS A 75 29.62 13.65 23.81
CA LYS A 75 29.82 14.91 24.55
C LYS A 75 30.33 16.07 23.71
N GLU A 76 30.99 15.77 22.60
CA GLU A 76 31.55 16.78 21.68
C GLU A 76 30.53 17.21 20.62
N VAL A 77 29.77 16.26 20.06
CA VAL A 77 28.80 16.47 18.99
C VAL A 77 27.43 16.94 19.51
N LEU A 78 26.97 16.41 20.65
CA LEU A 78 25.65 16.67 21.21
C LEU A 78 25.72 17.67 22.38
N LYS A 79 26.22 18.88 22.11
CA LYS A 79 26.14 19.96 23.11
C LYS A 79 24.67 20.27 23.41
N THR A 80 24.33 20.35 24.70
CA THR A 80 22.95 20.61 25.16
C THR A 80 22.39 21.92 24.63
N SER A 81 23.24 22.94 24.46
CA SER A 81 22.86 24.22 23.85
C SER A 81 22.46 24.08 22.38
N THR A 82 23.24 23.33 21.59
CA THR A 82 22.95 23.09 20.17
C THR A 82 21.70 22.23 19.99
N MET A 83 21.56 21.17 20.79
CA MET A 83 20.35 20.33 20.82
C MET A 83 19.09 21.14 21.14
N ALA A 84 19.15 22.02 22.15
CA ALA A 84 18.02 22.87 22.52
C ALA A 84 17.60 23.81 21.37
N VAL A 85 18.57 24.42 20.67
CA VAL A 85 18.28 25.27 19.51
C VAL A 85 17.62 24.48 18.39
N ILE A 86 18.16 23.29 18.04
CA ILE A 86 17.56 22.43 17.01
C ILE A 86 16.13 22.03 17.39
N ILE A 87 15.93 21.64 18.65
CA ILE A 87 14.61 21.25 19.15
C ILE A 87 13.61 22.40 19.01
N ILE A 88 13.98 23.60 19.46
CA ILE A 88 13.10 24.78 19.42
C ILE A 88 12.78 25.16 17.98
N VAL A 89 13.80 25.23 17.11
CA VAL A 89 13.62 25.65 15.72
C VAL A 89 12.75 24.65 14.96
N VAL A 90 13.07 23.36 15.02
CA VAL A 90 12.31 22.34 14.28
C VAL A 90 10.89 22.20 14.85
N SER A 91 10.71 22.29 16.17
CA SER A 91 9.37 22.25 16.76
C SER A 91 8.53 23.47 16.34
N ALA A 92 9.14 24.66 16.28
CA ALA A 92 8.47 25.85 15.80
C ALA A 92 8.08 25.74 14.32
N VAL A 93 8.94 25.14 13.48
CA VAL A 93 8.63 24.89 12.06
C VAL A 93 7.51 23.87 11.91
N LEU A 94 7.56 22.74 12.63
CA LEU A 94 6.54 21.70 12.54
C LEU A 94 5.17 22.20 13.03
N LEU A 95 5.15 22.88 14.18
CA LEU A 95 3.92 23.45 14.75
C LEU A 95 3.40 24.61 13.91
N GLY A 96 4.28 25.54 13.52
CA GLY A 96 3.93 26.69 12.69
C GLY A 96 3.43 26.29 11.30
N GLY A 97 4.05 25.28 10.69
CA GLY A 97 3.60 24.70 9.42
C GLY A 97 2.20 24.11 9.52
N MET A 98 1.92 23.31 10.56
CA MET A 98 0.58 22.77 10.78
C MET A 98 -0.46 23.84 11.11
N LEU A 99 -0.10 24.87 11.89
CA LEU A 99 -1.00 26.00 12.13
C LEU A 99 -1.32 26.75 10.83
N ALA A 100 -0.33 26.94 9.97
CA ALA A 100 -0.52 27.60 8.68
C ALA A 100 -1.43 26.79 7.75
N ILE A 101 -1.22 25.47 7.67
CA ILE A 101 -1.96 24.56 6.77
C ILE A 101 -3.33 24.24 7.34
N ALA A 102 -3.37 23.60 8.52
CA ALA A 102 -4.57 23.02 9.08
C ALA A 102 -5.43 24.05 9.82
N GLY A 103 -4.83 25.10 10.39
CA GLY A 103 -5.56 26.18 11.05
C GLY A 103 -6.46 26.98 10.11
N HIS A 104 -6.13 27.04 8.82
CA HIS A 104 -6.95 27.70 7.80
C HIS A 104 -7.80 26.72 6.99
N LYS A 105 -7.77 25.41 7.29
CA LYS A 105 -8.47 24.39 6.49
C LYS A 105 -9.96 24.36 6.77
N HIS A 106 -10.34 24.50 8.04
CA HIS A 106 -11.70 24.32 8.53
C HIS A 106 -12.17 25.55 9.32
N THR A 107 -13.45 25.90 9.17
CA THR A 107 -14.14 26.89 9.98
C THR A 107 -15.51 26.33 10.38
N SER A 108 -16.08 26.79 11.49
CA SER A 108 -17.40 26.35 11.93
C SER A 108 -18.48 27.40 11.65
N ALA A 109 -19.67 26.95 11.28
CA ALA A 109 -20.88 27.78 11.20
C ALA A 109 -22.02 27.12 11.96
N CYS A 110 -22.93 27.94 12.45
CA CYS A 110 -24.12 27.50 13.15
C CYS A 110 -25.30 27.50 12.17
N VAL A 111 -25.80 26.32 11.82
CA VAL A 111 -26.99 26.17 10.97
C VAL A 111 -28.19 25.97 11.88
N PHE A 112 -29.17 26.87 11.75
CA PHE A 112 -30.44 26.77 12.45
C PHE A 112 -31.41 25.94 11.61
N ASP A 113 -31.86 24.80 12.14
CA ASP A 113 -32.92 24.00 11.52
C ASP A 113 -34.30 24.46 12.04
N PRO A 114 -35.11 25.13 11.21
CA PRO A 114 -36.44 25.61 11.60
C PRO A 114 -37.46 24.48 11.80
N ALA A 115 -37.23 23.27 11.26
CA ALA A 115 -38.15 22.14 11.41
C ALA A 115 -38.01 21.43 12.76
N THR A 116 -36.79 21.33 13.27
CA THR A 116 -36.49 20.72 14.57
C THR A 116 -36.28 21.75 15.69
N ASN A 117 -36.26 23.05 15.34
CA ASN A 117 -35.95 24.17 16.25
C ASN A 117 -34.63 23.98 17.00
N THR A 118 -33.63 23.39 16.32
CA THR A 118 -32.31 23.13 16.88
C THR A 118 -31.23 23.77 16.03
N THR A 119 -30.27 24.43 16.69
CA THR A 119 -29.06 24.95 16.05
C THR A 119 -27.95 23.90 16.10
N SER A 120 -27.36 23.59 14.95
CA SER A 120 -26.29 22.60 14.80
C SER A 120 -25.03 23.32 14.34
N GLU A 121 -23.90 23.05 15.01
CA GLU A 121 -22.60 23.50 14.52
C GLU A 121 -22.14 22.54 13.42
N ILE A 122 -21.89 23.06 12.22
CA ILE A 122 -21.28 22.33 11.13
C ILE A 122 -19.89 22.87 10.87
N VAL A 123 -18.96 21.97 10.56
CA VAL A 123 -17.60 22.32 10.14
C VAL A 123 -17.58 22.28 8.62
N TYR A 124 -17.18 23.38 8.00
CA TYR A 124 -17.02 23.47 6.55
C TYR A 124 -15.62 23.98 6.20
N VAL A 125 -15.27 23.79 4.94
CA VAL A 125 -13.95 24.08 4.40
C VAL A 125 -13.87 25.56 4.03
N THR A 126 -12.76 26.23 4.34
CA THR A 126 -12.61 27.67 4.05
C THR A 126 -12.41 27.95 2.56
N GLU A 127 -12.78 29.16 2.11
CA GLU A 127 -12.51 29.62 0.75
C GLU A 127 -10.99 29.65 0.44
N TYR A 128 -10.17 29.97 1.44
CA TYR A 128 -8.71 29.94 1.33
C TYR A 128 -8.19 28.54 0.98
N TYR A 129 -8.72 27.51 1.64
CA TYR A 129 -8.37 26.14 1.32
C TYR A 129 -8.83 25.78 -0.09
N LEU A 130 -10.07 26.08 -0.47
CA LEU A 130 -10.59 25.74 -1.80
C LEU A 130 -9.74 26.37 -2.92
N LYS A 131 -9.26 27.59 -2.72
CA LYS A 131 -8.39 28.29 -3.66
C LYS A 131 -6.98 27.67 -3.77
N ASN A 132 -6.45 27.09 -2.69
CA ASN A 132 -5.09 26.57 -2.62
C ASN A 132 -5.03 25.06 -2.34
N LYS A 133 -6.11 24.35 -2.65
CA LYS A 133 -6.35 22.95 -2.25
C LYS A 133 -5.20 22.03 -2.61
N GLU A 134 -4.72 22.11 -3.85
CA GLU A 134 -3.62 21.26 -4.33
C GLU A 134 -2.36 21.39 -3.47
N ILE A 135 -1.98 22.61 -3.10
CA ILE A 135 -0.75 22.86 -2.32
C ILE A 135 -0.94 22.40 -0.87
N LEU A 136 -2.08 22.72 -0.26
CA LEU A 136 -2.35 22.39 1.13
C LEU A 136 -2.48 20.88 1.33
N ASP A 137 -3.14 20.18 0.41
CA ASP A 137 -3.26 18.72 0.45
C ASP A 137 -1.91 18.03 0.24
N ILE A 138 -1.02 18.58 -0.61
CA ILE A 138 0.34 18.05 -0.74
C ILE A 138 1.06 18.06 0.62
N PHE A 139 1.05 19.18 1.34
CA PHE A 139 1.74 19.25 2.63
C PHE A 139 1.08 18.39 3.70
N ASP A 140 -0.24 18.48 3.85
CA ASP A 140 -0.99 17.76 4.88
C ASP A 140 -0.92 16.24 4.68
N VAL A 141 -1.15 15.78 3.44
CA VAL A 141 -1.21 14.35 3.12
C VAL A 141 0.19 13.76 2.93
N TRP A 142 1.03 14.35 2.08
CA TRP A 142 2.30 13.70 1.73
C TRP A 142 3.34 13.83 2.83
N PHE A 143 3.52 15.03 3.39
CA PHE A 143 4.58 15.28 4.36
C PHE A 143 4.15 14.90 5.77
N TYR A 144 3.05 15.49 6.23
CA TYR A 144 2.59 15.29 7.60
C TYR A 144 2.01 13.88 7.77
N SER A 145 0.94 13.51 7.07
CA SER A 145 0.27 12.22 7.28
C SER A 145 1.14 10.98 6.98
N THR A 146 2.11 11.08 6.06
CA THR A 146 2.86 9.90 5.57
C THR A 146 4.38 10.00 5.76
N ALA A 147 5.06 10.98 5.15
CA ALA A 147 6.53 10.97 5.09
C ALA A 147 7.20 11.12 6.46
N PHE A 148 6.73 12.06 7.29
CA PHE A 148 7.23 12.28 8.65
C PHE A 148 7.03 11.07 9.57
N PRO A 149 5.84 10.46 9.69
CA PRO A 149 5.65 9.31 10.58
C PRO A 149 6.48 8.11 10.13
N ILE A 150 6.63 7.85 8.82
CA ILE A 150 7.53 6.79 8.32
C ILE A 150 8.99 7.10 8.69
N PHE A 151 9.46 8.32 8.41
CA PHE A 151 10.83 8.73 8.71
C PHE A 151 11.15 8.63 10.21
N PHE A 152 10.30 9.19 11.07
CA PHE A 152 10.49 9.15 12.52
C PHE A 152 10.39 7.73 13.08
N LEU A 153 9.47 6.91 12.59
CA LEU A 153 9.36 5.51 12.98
C LEU A 153 10.64 4.72 12.64
N LEU A 154 11.20 4.92 11.45
CA LEU A 154 12.46 4.28 11.05
C LEU A 154 13.62 4.70 11.94
N VAL A 155 13.77 6.01 12.20
CA VAL A 155 14.80 6.52 13.10
C VAL A 155 14.66 5.91 14.48
N ILE A 156 13.47 5.99 15.09
CA ILE A 156 13.20 5.47 16.45
C ILE A 156 13.44 3.96 16.51
N ALA A 157 12.98 3.19 15.53
CA ALA A 157 13.16 1.74 15.48
C ALA A 157 14.65 1.36 15.40
N ILE A 158 15.41 1.99 14.51
CA ILE A 158 16.84 1.72 14.33
C ILE A 158 17.62 2.11 15.59
N THR A 159 17.41 3.32 16.11
CA THR A 159 18.12 3.80 17.31
C THR A 159 17.79 2.95 18.53
N THR A 160 16.53 2.53 18.69
CA THR A 160 16.09 1.67 19.79
C THR A 160 16.72 0.27 19.68
N ALA A 161 16.75 -0.32 18.48
CA ALA A 161 17.37 -1.62 18.25
C ALA A 161 18.87 -1.60 18.56
N VAL A 162 19.60 -0.58 18.08
CA VAL A 162 21.03 -0.41 18.35
C VAL A 162 21.27 -0.21 19.86
N THR A 163 20.49 0.66 20.50
CA THR A 163 20.58 0.92 21.95
C THR A 163 20.32 -0.35 22.75
N ALA A 164 19.28 -1.12 22.41
CA ALA A 164 18.94 -2.37 23.08
C ALA A 164 20.02 -3.44 22.92
N ALA A 165 20.58 -3.59 21.70
CA ALA A 165 21.66 -4.54 21.43
C ALA A 165 22.92 -4.20 22.24
N ARG A 166 23.32 -2.92 22.26
CA ARG A 166 24.49 -2.47 23.04
C ARG A 166 24.25 -2.56 24.53
N LEU A 167 23.07 -2.19 25.02
CA LEU A 167 22.73 -2.30 26.43
C LEU A 167 22.83 -3.75 26.92
N ARG A 168 22.34 -4.72 26.13
CA ARG A 168 22.49 -6.15 26.44
C ARG A 168 23.96 -6.55 26.60
N THR A 169 24.82 -6.17 25.64
CA THR A 169 26.25 -6.51 25.69
C THR A 169 26.96 -5.95 26.93
N VAL A 170 26.62 -4.71 27.34
CA VAL A 170 27.19 -4.07 28.53
C VAL A 170 26.70 -4.76 29.80
N THR A 171 25.41 -5.09 29.88
CA THR A 171 24.84 -5.77 31.06
C THR A 171 25.39 -7.19 31.25
N THR A 172 25.77 -7.89 30.17
CA THR A 172 26.36 -9.24 30.25
C THR A 172 27.85 -9.23 30.59
N THR A 173 28.55 -8.11 30.43
CA THR A 173 30.00 -8.00 30.70
C THR A 173 30.36 -7.32 32.02
N GLN A 174 29.42 -6.65 32.69
CA GLN A 174 29.66 -5.94 33.95
C GLN A 174 29.12 -6.69 35.18
N ASP A 175 29.97 -7.52 35.80
CA ASP A 175 29.77 -8.01 37.18
C ASP A 175 30.42 -7.10 38.26
N ALA A 176 31.05 -5.98 37.91
CA ALA A 176 31.66 -5.09 38.91
C ALA A 176 31.84 -3.63 38.45
N LYS A 177 30.95 -2.69 38.89
CA LYS A 177 31.17 -1.24 39.25
C LYS A 177 29.88 -0.38 39.17
N PRO A 178 29.85 0.82 39.80
CA PRO A 178 29.05 1.21 40.98
C PRO A 178 27.63 1.76 40.67
N ALA A 179 26.89 2.18 41.72
CA ALA A 179 25.49 2.66 41.68
C ALA A 179 25.15 3.74 40.62
N HIS A 180 26.11 4.53 40.14
CA HIS A 180 25.90 5.52 39.05
C HIS A 180 25.49 4.85 37.74
N SER A 181 26.01 3.65 37.45
CA SER A 181 25.64 2.83 36.28
C SER A 181 24.18 2.36 36.38
N LYS A 182 23.69 2.01 37.58
CA LYS A 182 22.30 1.54 37.78
C LYS A 182 21.27 2.61 37.42
N ARG A 183 21.52 3.88 37.77
CA ARG A 183 20.64 5.01 37.42
C ARG A 183 20.61 5.23 35.90
N GLU A 184 21.76 5.21 35.24
CA GLU A 184 21.86 5.37 33.77
C GLU A 184 21.18 4.22 33.01
N ILE A 185 21.32 2.98 33.50
CA ILE A 185 20.63 1.81 32.95
C ILE A 185 19.11 1.93 33.12
N SER A 186 18.63 2.38 34.29
CA SER A 186 17.21 2.58 34.55
C SER A 186 16.61 3.65 33.61
N LEU A 187 17.29 4.78 33.43
CA LEU A 187 16.88 5.82 32.49
C LEU A 187 16.84 5.31 31.05
N THR A 188 17.83 4.52 30.64
CA THR A 188 17.87 3.93 29.29
C THR A 188 16.71 2.93 29.07
N LYS A 189 16.39 2.09 30.08
CA LYS A 189 15.24 1.17 30.03
C LYS A 189 13.91 1.92 29.95
N MET A 190 13.75 2.99 30.71
CA MET A 190 12.56 3.86 30.65
C MET A 190 12.38 4.43 29.25
N LEU A 191 13.47 4.88 28.61
CA LEU A 191 13.39 5.45 27.26
C LEU A 191 13.13 4.41 26.16
N ILE A 192 13.66 3.20 26.33
CA ILE A 192 13.31 2.08 25.44
C ILE A 192 11.81 1.80 25.55
N ALA A 193 11.24 1.84 26.76
CA ALA A 193 9.80 1.63 26.95
C ALA A 193 8.94 2.71 26.27
N THR A 194 9.33 3.98 26.37
CA THR A 194 8.61 5.07 25.66
C THR A 194 8.75 4.94 24.14
N SER A 195 9.93 4.55 23.65
CA SER A 195 10.16 4.31 22.21
C SER A 195 9.33 3.13 21.70
N VAL A 196 9.21 2.05 22.49
CA VAL A 196 8.37 0.89 22.16
C VAL A 196 6.89 1.27 22.12
N LEU A 197 6.42 2.04 23.11
CA LEU A 197 5.03 2.55 23.09
C LEU A 197 4.76 3.35 21.81
N PHE A 198 5.71 4.20 21.42
CA PHE A 198 5.61 5.01 20.21
C PHE A 198 5.53 4.14 18.94
N ILE A 199 6.37 3.12 18.84
CA ILE A 199 6.35 2.14 17.76
C ILE A 199 4.98 1.44 17.72
N VAL A 200 4.49 0.96 18.85
CA VAL A 200 3.18 0.27 18.94
C VAL A 200 2.03 1.17 18.45
N CYS A 201 2.06 2.45 18.78
CA CYS A 201 1.02 3.39 18.35
C CYS A 201 1.10 3.75 16.86
N LEU A 202 2.31 3.83 16.25
CA LEU A 202 2.46 4.24 14.85
C LEU A 202 2.44 3.10 13.84
N VAL A 203 2.85 1.91 14.26
CA VAL A 203 2.93 0.73 13.38
C VAL A 203 1.61 0.45 12.66
N PRO A 204 0.42 0.50 13.27
CA PRO A 204 -0.83 0.19 12.57
C PRO A 204 -1.06 1.05 11.33
N ASN A 205 -0.85 2.37 11.42
CA ASN A 205 -1.07 3.28 10.30
C ASN A 205 -0.07 3.02 9.15
N VAL A 206 1.22 2.96 9.47
CA VAL A 206 2.27 2.69 8.48
C VAL A 206 2.11 1.30 7.85
N MET A 207 1.71 0.30 8.65
CA MET A 207 1.44 -1.05 8.15
C MET A 207 0.30 -1.08 7.16
N VAL A 208 -0.80 -0.36 7.40
CA VAL A 208 -1.93 -0.30 6.46
C VAL A 208 -1.53 0.35 5.14
N GLN A 209 -0.79 1.46 5.17
CA GLN A 209 -0.29 2.13 3.96
C GLN A 209 0.60 1.20 3.13
N ILE A 210 1.60 0.59 3.76
CA ILE A 210 2.56 -0.30 3.09
C ILE A 210 1.86 -1.58 2.60
N HIS A 211 1.02 -2.20 3.43
CA HIS A 211 0.29 -3.42 3.08
C HIS A 211 -0.60 -3.21 1.87
N THR A 212 -1.40 -2.14 1.87
CA THR A 212 -2.30 -1.83 0.76
C THR A 212 -1.50 -1.57 -0.51
N TRP A 213 -0.46 -0.74 -0.44
CA TRP A 213 0.41 -0.45 -1.59
C TRP A 213 1.06 -1.71 -2.18
N ILE A 214 1.68 -2.56 -1.34
CA ILE A 214 2.31 -3.81 -1.78
C ILE A 214 1.28 -4.75 -2.40
N THR A 215 0.09 -4.87 -1.81
CA THR A 215 -0.95 -5.77 -2.30
C THR A 215 -1.39 -5.39 -3.72
N TYR A 216 -1.65 -4.10 -3.99
CA TYR A 216 -1.98 -3.64 -5.33
C TYR A 216 -0.80 -3.76 -6.31
N ALA A 217 0.40 -3.28 -5.92
CA ALA A 217 1.58 -3.31 -6.78
C ALA A 217 1.98 -4.73 -7.19
N THR A 218 1.95 -5.68 -6.26
CA THR A 218 2.25 -7.09 -6.53
C THR A 218 1.17 -7.76 -7.37
N SER A 219 -0.10 -7.45 -7.12
CA SER A 219 -1.22 -7.95 -7.94
C SER A 219 -1.06 -7.50 -9.39
N TYR A 220 -0.79 -6.22 -9.63
CA TYR A 220 -0.58 -5.68 -10.98
C TYR A 220 0.65 -6.26 -11.66
N THR A 221 1.73 -6.43 -10.88
CA THR A 221 2.96 -7.06 -11.37
C THR A 221 2.68 -8.50 -11.84
N ASP A 222 1.95 -9.31 -11.05
CA ASP A 222 1.61 -10.70 -11.43
C ASP A 222 0.91 -10.76 -12.79
N VAL A 223 -0.10 -9.91 -13.01
CA VAL A 223 -0.86 -9.83 -14.27
C VAL A 223 0.05 -9.58 -15.47
N TRP A 224 0.86 -8.53 -15.39
CA TRP A 224 1.71 -8.12 -16.52
C TRP A 224 2.91 -9.03 -16.72
N LEU A 225 3.42 -9.69 -15.67
CA LEU A 225 4.41 -10.75 -15.82
C LEU A 225 3.82 -11.95 -16.57
N VAL A 226 2.58 -12.35 -16.27
CA VAL A 226 1.90 -13.42 -17.03
C VAL A 226 1.72 -13.04 -18.51
N VAL A 227 1.33 -11.80 -18.80
CA VAL A 227 1.26 -11.28 -20.17
C VAL A 227 2.63 -11.32 -20.85
N ALA A 228 3.67 -10.81 -20.21
CA ALA A 228 5.03 -10.76 -20.76
C ALA A 228 5.56 -12.18 -21.08
N MET A 229 5.40 -13.12 -20.15
CA MET A 229 5.77 -14.53 -20.35
C MET A 229 5.02 -15.16 -21.54
N MET A 230 3.76 -14.80 -21.74
CA MET A 230 2.97 -15.32 -22.85
C MET A 230 3.34 -14.71 -24.19
N LEU A 231 3.67 -13.42 -24.23
CA LEU A 231 4.17 -12.75 -25.43
C LEU A 231 5.55 -13.30 -25.83
N GLU A 232 6.46 -13.49 -24.88
CA GLU A 232 7.76 -14.14 -25.13
C GLU A 232 7.58 -15.52 -25.78
N ARG A 233 6.66 -16.32 -25.25
CA ARG A 233 6.33 -17.64 -25.80
C ARG A 233 5.71 -17.54 -27.21
N ALA A 234 4.78 -16.61 -27.43
CA ALA A 234 4.15 -16.42 -28.74
C ALA A 234 5.18 -16.01 -29.79
N VAL A 235 6.05 -15.05 -29.47
CA VAL A 235 7.17 -14.61 -30.31
C VAL A 235 8.10 -15.77 -30.65
N SER A 236 8.46 -16.58 -29.65
CA SER A 236 9.34 -17.75 -29.84
C SER A 236 8.75 -18.81 -30.75
N VAL A 237 7.42 -19.02 -30.71
CA VAL A 237 6.71 -19.99 -31.57
C VAL A 237 6.52 -19.46 -32.99
N VAL A 238 6.26 -18.16 -33.14
CA VAL A 238 6.00 -17.53 -34.46
C VAL A 238 7.30 -17.31 -35.23
N MET A 239 8.39 -16.93 -34.55
CA MET A 239 9.67 -16.55 -35.16
C MET A 239 10.84 -17.43 -34.68
N PRO A 240 10.91 -18.71 -35.08
CA PRO A 240 11.95 -19.64 -34.61
C PRO A 240 13.36 -19.35 -35.17
N HIS A 241 13.48 -18.61 -36.28
CA HIS A 241 14.75 -18.44 -37.02
C HIS A 241 15.42 -17.07 -36.87
N LYS A 242 14.80 -16.11 -36.17
CA LYS A 242 15.51 -14.86 -35.83
C LYS A 242 16.46 -15.14 -34.66
N PRO A 243 17.73 -14.68 -34.70
CA PRO A 243 18.64 -14.83 -33.55
C PRO A 243 17.93 -14.25 -32.33
N ARG A 244 17.82 -15.02 -31.24
CA ARG A 244 17.07 -14.71 -30.01
C ARG A 244 17.07 -13.21 -29.69
N VAL A 245 16.09 -12.48 -30.20
CA VAL A 245 15.98 -11.02 -30.00
C VAL A 245 15.69 -10.73 -28.52
N LEU A 246 15.00 -11.66 -27.85
CA LEU A 246 14.94 -11.75 -26.40
C LEU A 246 16.03 -12.70 -25.90
N THR A 247 17.18 -12.13 -25.53
CA THR A 247 18.15 -12.87 -24.71
C THR A 247 17.63 -12.95 -23.27
N HIS A 248 18.00 -13.98 -22.50
CA HIS A 248 17.59 -14.12 -21.10
C HIS A 248 17.84 -12.85 -20.25
N ARG A 249 18.89 -12.08 -20.59
CA ARG A 249 19.20 -10.80 -19.95
C ARG A 249 18.18 -9.72 -20.30
N GLY A 250 17.75 -9.63 -21.56
CA GLY A 250 16.72 -8.71 -22.02
C GLY A 250 15.36 -8.97 -21.39
N THR A 251 14.95 -10.24 -21.26
CA THR A 251 13.70 -10.62 -20.57
C THR A 251 13.72 -10.17 -19.11
N GLY A 252 14.86 -10.33 -18.41
CA GLY A 252 15.02 -9.87 -17.03
C GLY A 252 14.84 -8.35 -16.86
N PHE A 253 15.41 -7.54 -17.77
CA PHE A 253 15.22 -6.09 -17.75
C PHE A 253 13.77 -5.68 -18.01
N ILE A 254 13.07 -6.34 -18.94
CA ILE A 254 11.65 -6.08 -19.21
C ILE A 254 10.81 -6.39 -17.97
N MET A 255 11.03 -7.56 -17.33
CA MET A 255 10.31 -7.94 -16.12
C MET A 255 10.59 -6.95 -14.98
N ALA A 256 11.84 -6.55 -14.77
CA ALA A 256 12.18 -5.55 -13.75
C ALA A 256 11.55 -4.18 -14.04
N GLY A 257 11.51 -3.78 -15.32
CA GLY A 257 10.84 -2.55 -15.74
C GLY A 257 9.33 -2.57 -15.49
N ILE A 258 8.66 -3.69 -15.79
CA ILE A 258 7.24 -3.90 -15.49
C ILE A 258 7.00 -3.78 -13.98
N THR A 259 7.80 -4.48 -13.16
CA THR A 259 7.69 -4.41 -11.71
C THR A 259 7.88 -2.98 -11.21
N LEU A 260 8.92 -2.28 -11.66
CA LEU A 260 9.16 -0.89 -11.23
C LEU A 260 8.00 0.03 -11.62
N PHE A 261 7.47 -0.13 -12.83
CA PHE A 261 6.32 0.64 -13.29
C PHE A 261 5.07 0.39 -12.45
N CYS A 262 4.73 -0.87 -12.16
CA CYS A 262 3.59 -1.22 -11.31
C CYS A 262 3.74 -0.68 -9.88
N PHE A 263 4.95 -0.73 -9.32
CA PHE A 263 5.20 -0.15 -7.99
C PHE A 263 5.08 1.37 -7.99
N ALA A 264 5.58 2.03 -9.04
CA ALA A 264 5.51 3.47 -9.19
C ALA A 264 4.07 3.97 -9.39
N ILE A 265 3.29 3.29 -10.25
CA ILE A 265 1.90 3.70 -10.52
C ILE A 265 1.01 3.52 -9.28
N CYS A 266 1.29 2.53 -8.43
CA CYS A 266 0.57 2.34 -7.16
C CYS A 266 1.04 3.28 -6.04
N ALA A 267 2.12 4.06 -6.23
CA ALA A 267 2.72 4.82 -5.13
C ALA A 267 1.76 5.82 -4.47
N HIS A 268 0.76 6.32 -5.20
CA HIS A 268 -0.27 7.20 -4.63
C HIS A 268 -1.07 6.55 -3.49
N ILE A 269 -1.15 5.21 -3.43
CA ILE A 269 -1.86 4.46 -2.38
C ILE A 269 -1.20 4.65 -1.02
N LEU A 270 0.12 4.82 -0.96
CA LEU A 270 0.84 5.09 0.30
C LEU A 270 0.34 6.36 1.01
N PHE A 271 -0.20 7.30 0.23
CA PHE A 271 -0.67 8.60 0.69
C PHE A 271 -2.20 8.68 0.71
N GLY A 272 -2.87 7.69 0.13
CA GLY A 272 -4.31 7.68 -0.06
C GLY A 272 -5.12 7.01 1.04
N VAL A 273 -4.48 6.21 1.90
CA VAL A 273 -5.14 5.42 2.95
C VAL A 273 -4.61 5.73 4.35
N ASN A 274 -5.47 5.61 5.34
CA ASN A 274 -5.16 5.78 6.77
C ASN A 274 -5.99 4.80 7.61
N VAL A 275 -5.65 4.70 8.89
CA VAL A 275 -6.47 4.04 9.90
C VAL A 275 -7.35 5.07 10.59
N ASP A 276 -8.66 4.90 10.51
CA ASP A 276 -9.62 5.73 11.21
C ASP A 276 -10.61 4.87 12.03
N VAL A 277 -11.26 5.48 13.00
CA VAL A 277 -12.27 4.82 13.85
C VAL A 277 -13.63 4.97 13.18
N ASN A 278 -14.23 3.85 12.76
CA ASN A 278 -15.57 3.84 12.18
C ASN A 278 -16.64 4.18 13.23
N SER A 279 -17.88 4.45 12.81
CA SER A 279 -19.05 4.78 13.63
C SER A 279 -19.32 3.81 14.79
N ASN A 280 -18.87 2.56 14.67
CA ASN A 280 -19.00 1.52 15.69
C ASN A 280 -17.82 1.45 16.67
N GLY A 281 -16.89 2.41 16.64
CA GLY A 281 -15.69 2.42 17.49
C GLY A 281 -14.59 1.42 17.06
N VAL A 282 -14.68 0.87 15.85
CA VAL A 282 -13.74 -0.12 15.31
C VAL A 282 -12.74 0.55 14.38
N PHE A 283 -11.44 0.29 14.57
CA PHE A 283 -10.39 0.75 13.65
C PHE A 283 -10.56 0.10 12.27
N ALA A 284 -10.67 0.92 11.23
CA ALA A 284 -10.83 0.53 9.85
C ALA A 284 -9.82 1.24 8.95
N CYS A 285 -9.47 0.60 7.83
CA CYS A 285 -8.72 1.25 6.76
C CYS A 285 -9.70 2.13 5.97
N THR A 286 -9.41 3.43 5.90
CA THR A 286 -10.23 4.43 5.21
C THR A 286 -9.38 5.27 4.27
N PHE A 287 -10.03 6.02 3.39
CA PHE A 287 -9.36 6.97 2.52
C PHE A 287 -9.07 8.27 3.26
N VAL A 288 -7.93 8.90 2.98
CA VAL A 288 -7.50 10.13 3.67
C VAL A 288 -8.42 11.31 3.38
N THR A 289 -8.94 11.41 2.14
CA THR A 289 -9.87 12.46 1.72
C THR A 289 -11.02 11.89 0.90
N GLU A 290 -12.17 12.57 0.92
CA GLU A 290 -13.32 12.19 0.08
C GLU A 290 -13.01 12.34 -1.42
N ASP A 291 -12.18 13.31 -1.82
CA ASP A 291 -11.73 13.43 -3.22
C ASP A 291 -10.91 12.23 -3.66
N TYR A 292 -9.99 11.77 -2.80
CA TYR A 292 -9.18 10.60 -3.09
C TYR A 292 -10.05 9.33 -3.15
N LYS A 293 -11.06 9.22 -2.28
CA LYS A 293 -12.05 8.15 -2.32
C LYS A 293 -12.82 8.14 -3.63
N LEU A 294 -13.30 9.29 -4.11
CA LEU A 294 -13.99 9.43 -5.40
C LEU A 294 -13.07 9.09 -6.57
N PHE A 295 -11.82 9.56 -6.53
CA PHE A 295 -10.80 9.17 -7.51
C PHE A 295 -10.58 7.66 -7.51
N PHE A 296 -10.42 7.05 -6.32
CA PHE A 296 -10.05 5.64 -6.17
C PHE A 296 -11.19 4.70 -6.55
N ARG A 297 -12.40 4.95 -6.06
CA ARG A 297 -13.60 4.15 -6.37
C ARG A 297 -14.22 4.46 -7.74
N GLY A 298 -13.97 5.66 -8.27
CA GLY A 298 -14.46 6.08 -9.57
C GLY A 298 -13.43 5.84 -10.66
N ALA A 299 -12.59 6.86 -10.92
CA ALA A 299 -11.66 6.87 -12.05
C ALA A 299 -10.64 5.72 -12.00
N TRP A 300 -10.07 5.45 -10.83
CA TRP A 300 -9.07 4.40 -10.66
C TRP A 300 -9.66 2.99 -10.80
N ALA A 301 -10.87 2.74 -10.29
CA ALA A 301 -11.55 1.45 -10.46
C ALA A 301 -11.80 1.12 -11.96
N TRP A 302 -12.17 2.12 -12.76
CA TRP A 302 -12.28 1.94 -14.22
C TRP A 302 -10.92 1.69 -14.88
N PHE A 303 -9.90 2.46 -14.49
CA PHE A 303 -8.54 2.23 -14.96
C PHE A 303 -8.08 0.80 -14.63
N ASP A 304 -8.37 0.31 -13.43
CA ASP A 304 -8.05 -1.03 -12.96
C ASP A 304 -8.70 -2.12 -13.83
N LEU A 305 -10.01 -2.00 -14.05
CA LEU A 305 -10.78 -2.89 -14.91
C LEU A 305 -10.20 -2.98 -16.33
N PHE A 306 -9.85 -1.85 -16.95
CA PHE A 306 -9.33 -1.86 -18.31
C PHE A 306 -7.85 -2.31 -18.38
N ALA A 307 -6.98 -1.70 -17.59
CA ALA A 307 -5.54 -1.86 -17.67
C ALA A 307 -5.06 -3.18 -17.06
N PHE A 308 -5.72 -3.69 -16.03
CA PHE A 308 -5.28 -4.89 -15.30
C PHE A 308 -6.25 -6.08 -15.41
N ALA A 309 -7.48 -5.89 -15.91
CA ALA A 309 -8.38 -7.00 -16.22
C ALA A 309 -8.55 -7.24 -17.73
N LEU A 310 -9.17 -6.32 -18.45
CA LEU A 310 -9.64 -6.54 -19.82
C LEU A 310 -8.50 -6.59 -20.85
N ILE A 311 -7.60 -5.61 -20.84
CA ILE A 311 -6.46 -5.58 -21.79
C ILE A 311 -5.58 -6.83 -21.62
N PRO A 312 -5.14 -7.21 -20.40
CA PRO A 312 -4.38 -8.43 -20.19
C PRO A 312 -5.10 -9.68 -20.69
N VAL A 313 -6.40 -9.83 -20.42
CA VAL A 313 -7.18 -10.97 -20.90
C VAL A 313 -7.21 -11.03 -22.43
N ILE A 314 -7.44 -9.90 -23.11
CA ILE A 314 -7.47 -9.83 -24.57
C ILE A 314 -6.11 -10.23 -25.14
N VAL A 315 -5.02 -9.66 -24.62
CA VAL A 315 -3.65 -9.98 -25.06
C VAL A 315 -3.34 -11.45 -24.85
N LEU A 316 -3.74 -12.03 -23.72
CA LEU A 316 -3.57 -13.45 -23.42
C LEU A 316 -4.36 -14.33 -24.41
N ILE A 317 -5.63 -14.03 -24.69
CA ILE A 317 -6.46 -14.79 -25.63
C ILE A 317 -5.86 -14.75 -27.05
N ILE A 318 -5.47 -13.57 -27.54
CA ILE A 318 -4.86 -13.40 -28.86
C ILE A 318 -3.55 -14.18 -28.95
N SER A 319 -2.65 -14.00 -27.97
CA SER A 319 -1.35 -14.68 -27.94
C SER A 319 -1.51 -16.21 -27.96
N ARG A 320 -2.52 -16.74 -27.25
CA ARG A 320 -2.83 -18.17 -27.22
C ARG A 320 -3.40 -18.66 -28.54
N ALA A 321 -4.30 -17.90 -29.16
CA ALA A 321 -4.85 -18.24 -30.48
C ALA A 321 -3.73 -18.33 -31.52
N VAL A 322 -2.78 -17.39 -31.50
CA VAL A 322 -1.60 -17.38 -32.37
C VAL A 322 -0.73 -18.61 -32.16
N ILE A 323 -0.40 -18.97 -30.91
CA ILE A 323 0.41 -20.17 -30.60
C ILE A 323 -0.29 -21.44 -31.13
N ILE A 324 -1.57 -21.63 -30.83
CA ILE A 324 -2.32 -22.83 -31.25
C ILE A 324 -2.41 -22.92 -32.77
N TRP A 325 -2.72 -21.79 -33.43
CA TRP A 325 -2.79 -21.72 -34.88
C TRP A 325 -1.45 -22.13 -35.51
N LYS A 326 -0.33 -21.58 -35.02
CA LYS A 326 0.99 -21.90 -35.57
C LYS A 326 1.38 -23.37 -35.35
N VAL A 327 1.10 -23.92 -34.16
CA VAL A 327 1.37 -25.32 -33.83
C VAL A 327 0.55 -26.26 -34.72
N LYS A 328 -0.74 -26.00 -34.91
CA LYS A 328 -1.62 -26.78 -35.80
C LYS A 328 -1.20 -26.67 -37.25
N ALA A 329 -0.90 -25.46 -37.75
CA ALA A 329 -0.42 -25.25 -39.10
C ALA A 329 0.89 -26.01 -39.36
N SER A 330 1.81 -25.99 -38.39
CA SER A 330 3.07 -26.73 -38.46
C SER A 330 2.88 -28.24 -38.39
N ALA A 331 1.90 -28.75 -37.63
CA ALA A 331 1.63 -30.19 -37.52
C ALA A 331 1.08 -30.80 -38.82
N ARG A 332 0.33 -30.03 -39.61
CA ARG A 332 -0.18 -30.46 -40.93
C ARG A 332 0.91 -30.73 -41.97
N MET A 333 2.10 -30.17 -41.79
CA MET A 333 3.22 -30.29 -42.72
C MET A 333 4.19 -31.45 -42.37
N VAL A 334 3.90 -32.29 -41.37
CA VAL A 334 4.81 -33.35 -40.91
C VAL A 334 4.14 -34.72 -41.03
N SER A 335 4.87 -35.71 -41.55
CA SER A 335 4.41 -37.09 -41.71
C SER A 335 4.07 -37.76 -40.37
N TRP A 336 2.97 -38.51 -40.34
CA TRP A 336 2.48 -39.20 -39.16
C TRP A 336 3.54 -40.14 -38.57
N GLY A 337 3.81 -40.02 -37.27
CA GLY A 337 4.74 -40.88 -36.53
C GLY A 337 6.14 -40.30 -36.25
N SER A 338 6.51 -39.14 -36.80
CA SER A 338 7.85 -38.58 -36.56
C SER A 338 8.07 -38.12 -35.11
N PRO A 339 9.31 -38.17 -34.57
CA PRO A 339 9.62 -37.65 -33.23
C PRO A 339 9.30 -36.15 -33.08
N HIS A 340 9.30 -35.39 -34.19
CA HIS A 340 8.81 -34.01 -34.22
C HIS A 340 7.31 -33.88 -33.90
N LEU A 341 6.46 -34.87 -34.24
CA LEU A 341 5.04 -34.86 -33.85
C LEU A 341 4.84 -35.04 -32.36
N LYS A 342 5.64 -35.88 -31.68
CA LYS A 342 5.58 -36.04 -30.21
C LYS A 342 5.92 -34.72 -29.51
N HIS A 343 6.96 -34.03 -29.97
CA HIS A 343 7.32 -32.70 -29.46
C HIS A 343 6.21 -31.66 -29.72
N LYS A 344 5.59 -31.64 -30.91
CA LYS A 344 4.44 -30.77 -31.21
C LYS A 344 3.20 -31.07 -30.37
N ARG A 345 2.92 -32.34 -30.09
CA ARG A 345 1.78 -32.76 -29.24
C ARG A 345 1.99 -32.32 -27.79
N MET A 346 3.23 -32.37 -27.28
CA MET A 346 3.60 -31.81 -25.98
C MET A 346 3.39 -30.28 -25.94
N ILE A 347 3.77 -29.55 -26.99
CA ILE A 347 3.52 -28.11 -27.11
C ILE A 347 2.01 -27.81 -27.16
N SER A 348 1.21 -28.61 -27.87
CA SER A 348 -0.25 -28.48 -27.91
C SER A 348 -0.90 -28.74 -26.55
N PHE A 349 -0.43 -29.74 -25.79
CA PHE A 349 -0.91 -30.03 -24.44
C PHE A 349 -0.54 -28.91 -23.45
N LEU A 350 0.69 -28.40 -23.55
CA LEU A 350 1.14 -27.22 -22.79
C LEU A 350 0.26 -26.00 -23.14
N SER A 351 -0.11 -25.81 -24.40
CA SER A 351 -1.01 -24.75 -24.86
C SER A 351 -2.44 -24.91 -24.31
N ALA A 352 -2.93 -26.13 -24.13
CA ALA A 352 -4.25 -26.41 -23.55
C ALA A 352 -4.31 -26.13 -22.04
N SER A 353 -3.28 -26.53 -21.27
CA SER A 353 -3.18 -26.14 -19.85
C SER A 353 -3.04 -24.63 -19.69
N LEU A 354 -2.43 -23.97 -20.67
CA LEU A 354 -2.31 -22.54 -20.69
C LEU A 354 -3.69 -21.91 -20.95
N LEU A 355 -4.53 -22.39 -21.88
CA LEU A 355 -5.91 -21.87 -22.06
C LEU A 355 -6.72 -21.93 -20.76
N LEU A 356 -6.60 -23.02 -20.00
CA LEU A 356 -7.20 -23.17 -18.68
C LEU A 356 -6.76 -22.05 -17.72
N LEU A 357 -5.48 -21.65 -17.75
CA LEU A 357 -4.95 -20.54 -16.94
C LEU A 357 -5.65 -19.20 -17.23
N SER A 358 -5.94 -18.90 -18.50
CA SER A 358 -6.67 -17.67 -18.86
C SER A 358 -8.13 -17.70 -18.44
N LEU A 359 -8.77 -18.87 -18.50
CA LEU A 359 -10.12 -19.03 -18.01
C LEU A 359 -10.18 -18.88 -16.50
N VAL A 360 -9.24 -19.51 -15.78
CA VAL A 360 -9.11 -19.35 -14.33
C VAL A 360 -8.87 -17.89 -13.96
N TYR A 361 -7.97 -17.20 -14.66
CA TYR A 361 -7.75 -15.77 -14.47
C TYR A 361 -9.04 -14.96 -14.60
N LEU A 362 -9.79 -15.14 -15.68
CA LEU A 362 -11.04 -14.42 -15.93
C LEU A 362 -12.07 -14.69 -14.83
N LEU A 363 -12.27 -15.97 -14.46
CA LEU A 363 -13.25 -16.36 -13.45
C LEU A 363 -12.88 -15.90 -12.04
N THR A 364 -11.59 -15.81 -11.72
CA THR A 364 -11.12 -15.46 -10.37
C THR A 364 -10.89 -13.96 -10.19
N SER A 365 -10.63 -13.21 -11.27
CA SER A 365 -10.19 -11.80 -11.17
C SER A 365 -11.24 -10.81 -11.64
N LEU A 366 -11.91 -11.09 -12.75
CA LEU A 366 -12.90 -10.16 -13.30
C LEU A 366 -14.03 -9.81 -12.31
N PRO A 367 -14.52 -10.74 -11.45
CA PRO A 367 -15.57 -10.40 -10.50
C PRO A 367 -15.17 -9.31 -9.50
N ILE A 368 -13.91 -9.28 -9.01
CA ILE A 368 -13.49 -8.25 -8.04
C ILE A 368 -13.38 -6.89 -8.72
N ASP A 369 -12.84 -6.83 -9.95
CA ASP A 369 -12.68 -5.58 -10.68
C ASP A 369 -14.04 -4.96 -11.04
N VAL A 370 -15.01 -5.80 -11.43
CA VAL A 370 -16.40 -5.38 -11.68
C VAL A 370 -17.09 -4.93 -10.39
N MET A 371 -16.88 -5.64 -9.27
CA MET A 371 -17.42 -5.23 -7.97
C MET A 371 -16.87 -3.86 -7.53
N ASN A 372 -15.56 -3.61 -7.69
CA ASN A 372 -14.95 -2.33 -7.34
C ASN A 372 -15.54 -1.16 -8.15
N VAL A 373 -15.83 -1.36 -9.45
CA VAL A 373 -16.49 -0.34 -10.29
C VAL A 373 -17.94 -0.12 -9.84
N MET A 374 -18.66 -1.17 -9.45
CA MET A 374 -20.05 -1.07 -9.01
C MET A 374 -20.19 -0.50 -7.58
N GLU A 375 -19.16 -0.61 -6.74
CA GLU A 375 -19.20 -0.24 -5.31
C GLU A 375 -19.72 1.19 -5.10
N LEU A 376 -19.19 2.16 -5.85
CA LEU A 376 -19.60 3.56 -5.79
C LEU A 376 -21.11 3.71 -6.09
N SER A 377 -21.59 3.01 -7.11
CA SER A 377 -23.00 3.06 -7.53
C SER A 377 -23.95 2.35 -6.56
N LEU A 378 -23.49 1.28 -5.91
CA LEU A 378 -24.31 0.44 -5.04
C LEU A 378 -24.43 0.98 -3.61
N ILE A 379 -23.35 1.56 -3.07
CA ILE A 379 -23.30 2.00 -1.68
C ILE A 379 -23.63 3.48 -1.53
N GLU A 380 -23.11 4.35 -2.41
CA GLU A 380 -23.21 5.80 -2.20
C GLU A 380 -24.48 6.41 -2.82
N LEU A 381 -24.91 5.92 -3.99
CA LEU A 381 -26.10 6.45 -4.68
C LEU A 381 -27.43 5.85 -4.20
N ALA A 382 -27.42 4.78 -3.39
CA ALA A 382 -28.64 4.11 -2.92
C ALA A 382 -28.46 3.45 -1.55
N PRO A 383 -28.30 4.24 -0.46
CA PRO A 383 -28.03 3.72 0.87
C PRO A 383 -29.20 2.87 1.38
N ASP A 384 -29.02 1.55 1.36
CA ASP A 384 -29.92 0.56 1.95
C ASP A 384 -29.04 -0.41 2.77
N PRO A 385 -29.27 -0.54 4.10
CA PRO A 385 -28.43 -1.36 4.97
C PRO A 385 -28.39 -2.84 4.52
N LYS A 386 -29.45 -3.35 3.89
CA LYS A 386 -29.45 -4.70 3.33
C LYS A 386 -28.55 -4.79 2.09
N LYS A 387 -28.58 -3.80 1.21
CA LYS A 387 -27.69 -3.74 0.03
C LYS A 387 -26.25 -3.55 0.43
N GLU A 388 -25.97 -2.75 1.46
CA GLU A 388 -24.62 -2.59 2.00
C GLU A 388 -24.06 -3.92 2.52
N ALA A 389 -24.84 -4.65 3.34
CA ALA A 389 -24.44 -5.96 3.83
C ALA A 389 -24.21 -6.98 2.69
N MET A 390 -25.09 -6.99 1.68
CA MET A 390 -24.93 -7.85 0.50
C MET A 390 -23.70 -7.48 -0.34
N THR A 391 -23.42 -6.18 -0.49
CA THR A 391 -22.27 -5.67 -1.24
C THR A 391 -20.97 -6.02 -0.53
N ASN A 392 -20.90 -5.86 0.80
CA ASN A 392 -19.77 -6.27 1.62
C ASN A 392 -19.52 -7.78 1.52
N LEU A 393 -20.58 -8.60 1.53
CA LEU A 393 -20.45 -10.05 1.33
C LEU A 393 -19.93 -10.38 -0.07
N ALA A 394 -20.46 -9.74 -1.12
CA ALA A 394 -20.02 -9.94 -2.49
C ALA A 394 -18.56 -9.52 -2.70
N TRP A 395 -18.15 -8.39 -2.11
CA TRP A 395 -16.76 -7.92 -2.12
C TRP A 395 -15.82 -8.92 -1.42
N ALA A 396 -16.22 -9.46 -0.27
CA ALA A 396 -15.43 -10.46 0.44
C ALA A 396 -15.29 -11.76 -0.39
N MET A 397 -16.38 -12.24 -1.00
CA MET A 397 -16.36 -13.44 -1.84
C MET A 397 -15.45 -13.25 -3.08
N THR A 398 -15.60 -12.12 -3.78
CA THR A 398 -14.80 -11.83 -4.97
C THR A 398 -13.33 -11.59 -4.63
N SER A 399 -13.03 -11.02 -3.47
CA SER A 399 -11.64 -10.89 -2.97
C SER A 399 -10.98 -12.25 -2.72
N ILE A 400 -11.69 -13.18 -2.07
CA ILE A 400 -11.18 -14.54 -1.84
C ILE A 400 -10.92 -15.25 -3.18
N MET A 401 -11.82 -15.08 -4.15
CA MET A 401 -11.64 -15.59 -5.51
C MET A 401 -10.39 -15.00 -6.16
N ALA A 402 -10.17 -13.68 -6.07
CA ALA A 402 -9.01 -13.01 -6.63
C ALA A 402 -7.69 -13.52 -6.00
N TYR A 403 -7.64 -13.72 -4.69
CA TYR A 403 -6.45 -14.27 -4.04
C TYR A 403 -6.15 -15.72 -4.45
N SER A 404 -7.19 -16.52 -4.72
CA SER A 404 -7.04 -17.91 -5.17
C SER A 404 -6.38 -18.04 -6.56
N ARG A 405 -6.43 -16.98 -7.39
CA ARG A 405 -5.71 -16.90 -8.67
C ARG A 405 -4.22 -17.21 -8.50
N ASN A 406 -3.60 -16.60 -7.49
CA ASN A 406 -2.15 -16.69 -7.28
C ASN A 406 -1.71 -18.14 -6.99
N ALA A 407 -2.54 -18.88 -6.25
CA ALA A 407 -2.29 -20.31 -5.98
C ALA A 407 -2.46 -21.17 -7.24
N SER A 408 -3.42 -20.83 -8.10
CA SER A 408 -3.75 -21.60 -9.30
C SER A 408 -2.58 -21.68 -10.29
N ASN A 409 -1.77 -20.61 -10.40
CA ASN A 409 -0.58 -20.58 -11.25
C ASN A 409 0.37 -21.77 -10.96
N PHE A 410 0.68 -22.01 -9.68
CA PHE A 410 1.58 -23.09 -9.25
C PHE A 410 1.02 -24.48 -9.59
N PHE A 411 -0.24 -24.75 -9.24
CA PHE A 411 -0.87 -26.05 -9.50
C PHE A 411 -0.96 -26.35 -10.99
N LEU A 412 -1.24 -25.33 -11.80
CA LEU A 412 -1.33 -25.48 -13.25
C LEU A 412 0.04 -25.78 -13.86
N TYR A 413 1.12 -25.12 -13.43
CA TYR A 413 2.48 -25.49 -13.83
C TYR A 413 2.85 -26.92 -13.41
N TYR A 414 2.43 -27.32 -12.20
CA TYR A 414 2.65 -28.68 -11.70
C TYR A 414 1.93 -29.74 -12.52
N ILE A 415 0.66 -29.55 -12.86
CA ILE A 415 -0.13 -30.51 -13.62
C ILE A 415 0.36 -30.60 -15.08
N SER A 416 0.77 -29.49 -15.67
CA SER A 416 1.09 -29.45 -17.10
C SER A 416 2.56 -29.65 -17.45
N GLY A 417 3.49 -29.40 -16.52
CA GLY A 417 4.93 -29.49 -16.76
C GLY A 417 5.58 -30.74 -16.18
N SER A 418 5.92 -31.73 -17.01
CA SER A 418 6.71 -32.91 -16.57
C SER A 418 8.14 -32.55 -16.14
N ALA A 419 8.71 -31.48 -16.70
CA ALA A 419 9.99 -30.91 -16.27
C ALA A 419 9.86 -30.25 -14.88
N PHE A 420 8.89 -29.35 -14.70
CA PHE A 420 8.62 -28.68 -13.42
C PHE A 420 8.37 -29.68 -12.26
N ARG A 421 7.62 -30.76 -12.52
CA ARG A 421 7.45 -31.85 -11.54
C ARG A 421 8.76 -32.55 -11.16
N ARG A 422 9.69 -32.68 -12.11
CA ARG A 422 10.99 -33.29 -11.88
C ARG A 422 11.87 -32.37 -11.05
N ASP A 423 11.89 -31.09 -11.38
CA ASP A 423 12.66 -30.07 -10.66
C ASP A 423 12.16 -29.93 -9.22
N ILE A 424 10.83 -29.91 -8.99
CA ILE A 424 10.26 -29.95 -7.64
C ILE A 424 10.71 -31.21 -6.88
N LYS A 425 10.68 -32.38 -7.52
CA LYS A 425 11.17 -33.62 -6.88
C LYS A 425 12.66 -33.55 -6.56
N THR A 426 13.47 -32.89 -7.38
CA THR A 426 14.91 -32.68 -7.12
C THR A 426 15.13 -31.72 -5.94
N VAL A 427 14.41 -30.59 -5.91
CA VAL A 427 14.44 -29.62 -4.80
C VAL A 427 14.00 -30.27 -3.49
N LEU A 428 12.87 -30.99 -3.50
CA LEU A 428 12.33 -31.66 -2.32
C LEU A 428 13.17 -32.87 -1.86
N LYS A 429 13.91 -33.52 -2.77
CA LYS A 429 14.83 -34.61 -2.41
C LYS A 429 16.22 -34.13 -2.01
N CYS A 430 16.48 -32.82 -1.96
CA CYS A 430 17.79 -32.23 -1.61
C CYS A 430 18.98 -32.95 -2.27
N ARG A 431 18.83 -33.43 -3.51
CA ARG A 431 19.93 -34.09 -4.20
C ARG A 431 20.67 -33.04 -5.00
N ALA A 432 21.79 -32.56 -4.45
CA ALA A 432 22.77 -31.80 -5.22
C ALA A 432 23.29 -32.72 -6.34
N GLU A 433 22.72 -32.61 -7.54
CA GLU A 433 23.31 -33.23 -8.72
C GLU A 433 24.51 -32.38 -9.12
N SER A 434 25.71 -32.93 -8.90
CA SER A 434 26.96 -32.42 -9.43
C SER A 434 26.81 -32.25 -10.95
N TYR A 435 26.79 -31.00 -11.42
CA TYR A 435 26.79 -30.68 -12.84
C TYR A 435 28.01 -31.32 -13.50
N THR A 436 27.80 -32.40 -14.25
CA THR A 436 28.82 -33.00 -15.13
C THR A 436 28.45 -32.62 -16.56
N PRO A 437 29.27 -31.81 -17.26
CA PRO A 437 28.99 -31.46 -18.64
C PRO A 437 29.16 -32.70 -19.50
N THR A 438 28.07 -33.17 -20.11
CA THR A 438 28.12 -34.25 -21.10
C THR A 438 28.74 -33.73 -22.39
N ASN A 439 30.03 -34.01 -22.59
CA ASN A 439 30.69 -33.95 -23.88
C ASN A 439 29.96 -34.87 -24.87
N THR A 440 29.09 -34.27 -25.70
CA THR A 440 28.56 -34.93 -26.89
C THR A 440 29.53 -34.69 -28.03
N THR A 441 30.43 -35.64 -28.22
CA THR A 441 31.25 -35.77 -29.42
C THR A 441 30.34 -36.04 -30.62
N PHE A 442 30.27 -35.08 -31.54
CA PHE A 442 29.76 -35.30 -32.90
C PHE A 442 30.70 -36.28 -33.61
N ARG A 443 30.21 -37.50 -33.93
CA ARG A 443 30.84 -38.37 -34.93
C ARG A 443 30.17 -38.10 -36.27
N HIS A 444 30.96 -37.64 -37.23
CA HIS A 444 30.63 -37.67 -38.65
C HIS A 444 30.51 -39.11 -39.13
N GLY A 445 29.46 -39.37 -39.92
CA GLY A 445 29.20 -40.58 -40.69
C GLY A 445 28.02 -40.31 -41.60
#